data_AF-A0A4Q7PDU3-F1
#
_entry.id   AF-A0A4Q7PDU3-F1
#
_cell.length_a   1.000
_cell.length_b   1.000
_cell.length_c   1.000
_cell.angle_alpha   90.00
_cell.angle_beta   90.00
_cell.angle_gamma   90.00
#
_symmetry.space_group_name_H-M   'P 1'
#
loop_
_entity.id
_entity.type
_entity.pdbx_description
1 polymer ?
#
loop_
_entity_poly.entity_id
_entity_poly.type
_entity_poly.pdbx_seq_one_letter_code
_entity_poly.pdbx_strand_id
1 'polypeptide(L)'
;MERAFDFNQNIPQQSKILDTPVQLQNQHLIIQNDLANQVIGEERQTYAAMMPEERKILLTKASNKAFKAKFKPIMLFVKQKNIKGDKSISLQEFFADHPDLSQENQVLKYSFDEKEGILEIHIL
;
A
#
# COMPACT_ATOMS: atom_id res chain seq x y z
N MET A 1 -25.70 -45.57 -10.92
CA MET A 1 -25.64 -44.84 -9.63
C MET A 1 -24.41 -43.94 -9.72
N GLU A 2 -24.52 -42.83 -10.44
CA GLU A 2 -23.43 -41.86 -10.60
C GLU A 2 -23.53 -40.84 -9.47
N ARG A 3 -22.46 -40.71 -8.68
CA ARG A 3 -22.28 -39.59 -7.76
C ARG A 3 -21.65 -38.46 -8.55
N ALA A 4 -22.44 -37.44 -8.86
CA ALA A 4 -21.91 -36.15 -9.26
C ALA A 4 -21.22 -35.52 -8.04
N PHE A 5 -19.91 -35.28 -8.15
CA PHE A 5 -19.16 -34.49 -7.17
C PHE A 5 -19.34 -33.01 -7.56
N ASP A 6 -20.11 -32.27 -6.75
CA ASP A 6 -20.26 -30.84 -6.90
C ASP A 6 -18.95 -30.12 -6.55
N PHE A 7 -18.25 -29.62 -7.57
CA PHE A 7 -17.02 -28.83 -7.45
C PHE A 7 -17.24 -27.37 -7.01
N ASN A 8 -18.41 -27.02 -6.49
CA ASN A 8 -18.74 -25.65 -6.06
C ASN A 8 -18.50 -25.45 -4.57
N GLN A 9 -17.28 -25.73 -4.10
CA GLN A 9 -16.86 -25.40 -2.74
C GLN A 9 -15.76 -24.34 -2.78
N ASN A 10 -16.15 -23.12 -2.39
CA ASN A 10 -15.29 -22.00 -1.98
C ASN A 10 -14.20 -21.58 -2.97
N ILE A 11 -14.61 -20.85 -4.01
CA ILE A 11 -13.72 -19.81 -4.55
C ILE A 11 -13.63 -18.74 -3.46
N PRO A 12 -12.45 -18.47 -2.85
CA PRO A 12 -12.33 -17.36 -1.93
C PRO A 12 -12.79 -16.11 -2.67
N GLN A 13 -13.84 -15.46 -2.15
CA GLN A 13 -14.34 -14.20 -2.69
C GLN A 13 -13.14 -13.26 -2.76
N GLN A 14 -12.64 -13.02 -3.97
CA GLN A 14 -11.67 -11.96 -4.20
C GLN A 14 -12.36 -10.70 -3.69
N SER A 15 -11.87 -10.18 -2.57
CA SER A 15 -12.36 -8.95 -1.96
C SER A 15 -12.49 -7.92 -3.08
N LYS A 16 -13.73 -7.51 -3.38
CA LYS A 16 -14.01 -6.44 -4.35
C LYS A 16 -13.04 -5.32 -4.02
N ILE A 17 -12.06 -5.10 -4.90
CA ILE A 17 -11.19 -3.94 -4.80
C ILE A 17 -12.16 -2.79 -5.04
N LEU A 18 -12.47 -2.02 -3.99
CA LEU A 18 -13.19 -0.76 -4.15
C LEU A 18 -12.36 0.08 -5.12
N ASP A 19 -12.98 0.87 -5.99
CA ASP A 19 -12.27 1.78 -6.92
C ASP A 19 -11.67 2.99 -6.17
N THR A 20 -11.03 2.72 -5.04
CA THR A 20 -10.42 3.70 -4.16
C THR A 20 -8.91 3.61 -4.29
N PRO A 21 -8.23 4.74 -4.60
CA PRO A 21 -6.82 4.72 -5.02
C PRO A 21 -5.82 4.14 -4.02
N VAL A 22 -6.14 4.18 -2.72
CA VAL A 22 -5.27 3.71 -1.65
C VAL A 22 -6.07 2.89 -0.63
N GLN A 23 -5.62 1.66 -0.36
CA GLN A 23 -6.30 0.72 0.54
C GLN A 23 -5.28 -0.03 1.41
N LEU A 24 -5.69 -0.38 2.62
CA LEU A 24 -5.03 -1.39 3.42
C LEU A 24 -5.73 -2.73 3.20
N GLN A 25 -4.99 -3.76 2.78
CA GLN A 25 -5.50 -5.12 2.64
C GLN A 25 -4.47 -6.12 3.14
N ASN A 26 -4.80 -6.91 4.17
CA ASN A 26 -3.92 -7.92 4.77
C ASN A 26 -2.54 -7.34 5.10
N GLN A 27 -2.53 -6.19 5.77
CA GLN A 27 -1.32 -5.43 6.12
C GLN A 27 -0.46 -4.96 4.92
N HIS A 28 -1.01 -5.00 3.71
CA HIS A 28 -0.39 -4.43 2.53
C HIS A 28 -1.10 -3.14 2.13
N LEU A 29 -0.31 -2.12 1.86
CA LEU A 29 -0.76 -0.94 1.15
C LEU A 29 -0.95 -1.31 -0.33
N ILE A 30 -2.18 -1.15 -0.82
CA ILE A 30 -2.53 -1.29 -2.22
C ILE A 30 -2.73 0.10 -2.80
N ILE A 31 -1.96 0.44 -3.84
CA ILE A 31 -2.04 1.72 -4.56
C ILE A 31 -2.45 1.42 -6.00
N GLN A 32 -3.52 2.05 -6.47
CA GLN A 32 -3.98 1.88 -7.85
C GLN A 32 -2.99 2.44 -8.87
N ASN A 33 -2.97 1.84 -10.05
CA ASN A 33 -2.00 2.09 -11.12
C ASN A 33 -1.67 3.57 -11.37
N ASP A 34 -2.68 4.42 -11.55
CA ASP A 34 -2.46 5.81 -11.95
C ASP A 34 -1.68 6.59 -10.89
N LEU A 35 -2.10 6.48 -9.61
CA LEU A 35 -1.39 7.09 -8.49
C LEU A 35 -0.03 6.40 -8.25
N ALA A 36 0.03 5.07 -8.36
CA ALA A 36 1.25 4.32 -8.13
C ALA A 36 2.35 4.69 -9.15
N ASN A 37 1.98 4.97 -10.40
CA ASN A 37 2.91 5.42 -11.43
C ASN A 37 3.38 6.87 -11.22
N GLN A 38 2.53 7.75 -10.67
CA GLN A 38 2.92 9.11 -10.30
C GLN A 38 3.90 9.13 -9.12
N VAL A 39 3.65 8.29 -8.10
CA VAL A 39 4.44 8.30 -6.85
C VAL A 39 5.73 7.50 -6.97
N ILE A 40 5.67 6.31 -7.57
CA ILE A 40 6.76 5.31 -7.57
C ILE A 40 7.31 5.04 -8.98
N GLY A 41 6.44 5.09 -10.00
CA GLY A 41 6.81 4.73 -11.37
C GLY A 41 7.27 3.27 -11.48
N GLU A 42 8.35 3.03 -12.21
CA GLU A 42 8.91 1.70 -12.46
C GLU A 42 9.86 1.20 -11.35
N GLU A 43 10.03 1.97 -10.26
CA GLU A 43 10.94 1.58 -9.19
C GLU A 43 10.41 0.38 -8.41
N ARG A 44 11.29 -0.60 -8.16
CA ARG A 44 10.97 -1.81 -7.37
C ARG A 44 11.05 -1.59 -5.86
N GLN A 45 11.43 -0.39 -5.45
CA GLN A 45 11.62 0.00 -4.07
C GLN A 45 11.06 1.40 -3.88
N THR A 46 10.61 1.67 -2.66
CA THR A 46 10.08 2.97 -2.25
C THR A 46 10.65 3.33 -0.89
N TYR A 47 10.79 4.62 -0.61
CA TYR A 47 11.01 5.09 0.74
C TYR A 47 9.69 5.34 1.44
N ALA A 48 9.61 4.91 2.70
CA ALA A 48 8.48 5.18 3.56
C ALA A 48 8.94 5.61 4.96
N ALA A 49 8.25 6.57 5.55
CA ALA A 49 8.48 7.03 6.92
C ALA A 49 7.16 7.11 7.68
N MET A 50 7.15 6.62 8.92
CA MET A 50 6.00 6.70 9.81
C MET A 50 6.03 7.99 10.63
N MET A 51 4.92 8.73 10.65
CA MET A 51 4.68 9.87 11.52
C MET A 51 3.61 9.46 12.55
N PRO A 52 4.01 8.88 13.70
CA PRO A 52 3.08 8.24 14.63
C PRO A 52 2.09 9.21 15.27
N GLU A 53 2.53 10.41 15.65
CA GLU A 53 1.68 11.45 16.24
C GLU A 53 0.55 11.89 15.30
N GLU A 54 0.82 11.89 14.00
CA GLU A 54 -0.15 12.25 12.95
C GLU A 54 -0.89 11.03 12.38
N ARG A 55 -0.56 9.83 12.87
CA ARG A 55 -1.06 8.53 12.39
C ARG A 55 -1.01 8.41 10.86
N LYS A 56 0.13 8.80 10.27
CA LYS A 56 0.30 8.78 8.82
C LYS A 56 1.63 8.19 8.38
N ILE A 57 1.61 7.60 7.19
CA ILE A 57 2.80 7.17 6.47
C ILE A 57 3.06 8.17 5.34
N LEU A 58 4.31 8.59 5.24
CA LEU A 58 4.82 9.33 4.09
C LEU A 58 5.53 8.36 3.15
N LEU A 59 5.24 8.43 1.86
CA LEU A 59 5.78 7.52 0.85
C LEU A 59 6.27 8.27 -0.38
N THR A 60 7.42 7.87 -0.92
CA THR A 60 7.97 8.43 -2.17
C THR A 60 8.86 7.40 -2.87
N LYS A 61 9.12 7.60 -4.17
CA LYS A 61 10.08 6.80 -4.94
C LYS A 61 11.47 6.75 -4.28
N ALA A 62 12.17 5.62 -4.40
CA ALA A 62 13.49 5.43 -3.77
C ALA A 62 14.57 6.36 -4.34
N SER A 63 14.38 6.93 -5.54
CA SER A 63 15.27 7.96 -6.07
C SER A 63 15.17 9.34 -5.40
N ASN A 64 14.17 9.58 -4.53
CA ASN A 64 13.99 10.87 -3.84
C ASN A 64 15.00 11.04 -2.68
N LYS A 65 16.17 11.61 -3.00
CA LYS A 65 17.25 11.84 -2.03
C LYS A 65 16.89 12.89 -0.96
N ALA A 66 16.11 13.90 -1.31
CA ALA A 66 15.70 14.96 -0.37
C ALA A 66 14.82 14.38 0.74
N PHE A 67 13.87 13.52 0.38
CA PHE A 67 13.04 12.80 1.33
C PHE A 67 13.87 11.93 2.29
N LYS A 68 14.83 11.17 1.75
CA LYS A 68 15.73 10.33 2.57
C LYS A 68 16.48 11.13 3.61
N ALA A 69 16.98 12.30 3.23
CA ALA A 69 17.71 13.19 4.14
C ALA A 69 16.80 13.78 5.24
N LYS A 70 15.54 14.08 4.91
CA LYS A 70 14.60 14.76 5.81
C LYS A 70 13.91 13.82 6.80
N PHE A 71 13.45 12.65 6.36
CA PHE A 71 12.48 11.84 7.12
C PHE A 71 13.02 10.52 7.69
N LYS A 72 14.32 10.22 7.52
CA LYS A 72 14.95 8.95 7.95
C LYS A 72 14.10 7.70 7.61
N PRO A 73 13.71 7.52 6.35
CA PRO A 73 12.79 6.47 5.97
C PRO A 73 13.43 5.08 5.99
N ILE A 74 12.58 4.07 6.01
CA ILE A 74 12.93 2.70 5.63
C ILE A 74 12.71 2.50 4.12
N MET A 75 13.38 1.50 3.56
CA MET A 75 13.21 1.11 2.16
C MET A 75 12.33 -0.13 2.09
N LEU A 76 11.21 -0.03 1.40
CA LEU A 76 10.26 -1.12 1.23
C LEU A 76 10.25 -1.61 -0.20
N PHE A 77 10.02 -2.92 -0.38
CA PHE A 77 9.84 -3.51 -1.69
C PHE A 77 8.46 -3.21 -2.26
N VAL A 78 8.42 -2.92 -3.55
CA VAL A 78 7.20 -2.66 -4.31
C VAL A 78 6.94 -3.87 -5.22
N LYS A 79 5.77 -4.49 -5.06
CA LYS A 79 5.33 -5.60 -5.89
C LYS A 79 4.21 -5.16 -6.81
N GLN A 80 4.20 -5.63 -8.05
CA GLN A 80 3.03 -5.49 -8.90
C GLN A 80 1.91 -6.40 -8.38
N LYS A 81 0.74 -5.84 -8.14
CA LYS A 81 -0.41 -6.54 -7.58
C LYS A 81 -1.23 -7.26 -8.66
N ASN A 82 -1.34 -6.67 -9.84
CA ASN A 82 -2.13 -7.18 -10.96
C ASN A 82 -1.66 -6.64 -12.31
N ILE A 83 -2.25 -7.16 -13.40
CA ILE A 83 -1.96 -6.76 -14.78
C ILE A 83 -2.33 -5.30 -15.11
N LYS A 84 -3.15 -4.63 -14.28
CA LYS A 84 -3.51 -3.22 -14.47
C LYS A 84 -2.41 -2.27 -14.02
N GLY A 85 -1.43 -2.76 -13.26
CA GLY A 85 -0.29 -1.96 -12.78
C GLY A 85 -0.43 -1.46 -11.34
N ASP A 86 -1.47 -1.88 -10.61
CA ASP A 86 -1.59 -1.59 -9.18
C ASP A 86 -0.35 -2.13 -8.43
N LYS A 87 0.09 -1.41 -7.41
CA LYS A 87 1.27 -1.76 -6.62
C LYS A 87 0.89 -2.15 -5.20
N SER A 88 1.64 -3.09 -4.64
CA SER A 88 1.48 -3.59 -3.28
C SER A 88 2.77 -3.47 -2.50
N ILE A 89 2.68 -2.93 -1.29
CA ILE A 89 3.80 -2.70 -0.37
C ILE A 89 3.41 -3.27 0.99
N SER A 90 4.25 -4.11 1.57
CA SER A 90 4.03 -4.63 2.93
C SER A 90 4.28 -3.53 3.95
N LEU A 91 3.38 -3.37 4.93
CA LEU A 91 3.54 -2.45 6.05
C LEU A 91 3.85 -3.18 7.38
N GLN A 92 4.20 -4.47 7.33
CA GLN A 92 4.47 -5.29 8.52
C GLN A 92 5.52 -4.67 9.45
N GLU A 93 6.58 -4.08 8.88
CA GLU A 93 7.62 -3.40 9.66
C GLU A 93 7.04 -2.24 10.49
N PHE A 94 6.16 -1.43 9.91
CA PHE A 94 5.50 -0.35 10.64
C PHE A 94 4.51 -0.85 11.69
N PHE A 95 3.75 -1.90 11.41
CA PHE A 95 2.81 -2.45 12.40
C PHE A 95 3.52 -3.17 13.57
N ALA A 96 4.72 -3.70 13.34
CA ALA A 96 5.53 -4.26 14.42
C ALA A 96 5.99 -3.16 15.39
N ASP A 97 6.40 -2.01 14.86
CA ASP A 97 6.86 -0.86 15.67
C ASP A 97 5.68 -0.05 16.25
N HIS A 98 4.50 -0.10 15.62
CA HIS A 98 3.31 0.66 15.97
C HIS A 98 2.06 -0.24 16.03
N PRO A 99 1.97 -1.14 17.03
CA PRO A 99 0.88 -2.12 17.13
C PRO A 99 -0.49 -1.50 17.45
N ASP A 100 -0.54 -0.22 17.83
CA ASP A 100 -1.75 0.54 18.14
C ASP A 100 -2.48 1.07 16.89
N LEU A 101 -1.83 1.05 15.73
CA LEU A 101 -2.46 1.43 14.47
C LEU A 101 -3.47 0.38 14.00
N SER A 102 -4.51 0.83 13.31
CA SER A 102 -5.45 -0.07 12.67
C SER A 102 -4.77 -0.91 11.58
N GLN A 103 -4.93 -2.23 11.69
CA GLN A 103 -4.43 -3.21 10.73
C GLN A 103 -5.55 -3.83 9.90
N GLU A 104 -6.79 -3.36 10.11
CA GLU A 104 -7.97 -3.89 9.43
C GLU A 104 -7.99 -3.50 7.96
N ASN A 105 -8.70 -4.29 7.16
CA ASN A 105 -8.88 -3.98 5.75
C ASN A 105 -9.77 -2.74 5.61
N GLN A 106 -9.22 -1.64 5.07
CA GLN A 106 -9.93 -0.37 4.96
C GLN A 106 -9.46 0.47 3.77
N VAL A 107 -10.32 1.40 3.33
CA VAL A 107 -9.93 2.47 2.42
C VAL A 107 -9.21 3.54 3.21
N LEU A 108 -8.06 4.01 2.72
CA LEU A 108 -7.25 4.99 3.42
C LEU A 108 -7.46 6.39 2.83
N LYS A 109 -7.51 7.40 3.71
CA LYS A 109 -7.42 8.80 3.27
C LYS A 109 -5.98 9.08 2.85
N TYR A 110 -5.82 9.80 1.75
CA TYR A 110 -4.51 10.15 1.23
C TYR A 110 -4.49 11.55 0.60
N SER A 111 -3.28 12.11 0.47
CA SER A 111 -3.00 13.30 -0.32
C SER A 111 -1.67 13.12 -1.05
N PHE A 112 -1.55 13.67 -2.26
CA PHE A 112 -0.31 13.61 -3.03
C PHE A 112 0.18 15.02 -3.32
N ASP A 113 1.41 15.33 -2.88
CA ASP A 113 2.12 16.54 -3.27
C ASP A 113 2.94 16.25 -4.53
N GLU A 114 2.46 16.71 -5.69
CA GLU A 114 3.12 16.53 -6.98
C GLU A 114 4.50 17.22 -7.06
N LYS A 115 4.69 18.32 -6.33
CA LYS A 115 5.96 19.07 -6.37
C LYS A 115 7.05 18.34 -5.62
N GLU A 116 6.72 17.82 -4.44
CA GLU A 116 7.66 17.08 -3.60
C GLU A 116 7.72 15.58 -3.95
N GLY A 117 6.72 15.08 -4.68
CA GLY A 117 6.57 13.67 -5.02
C GLY A 117 6.31 12.81 -3.79
N ILE A 118 5.53 13.31 -2.82
CA ILE A 118 5.26 12.64 -1.55
C ILE A 118 3.77 12.31 -1.46
N LEU A 119 3.49 11.03 -1.22
CA LEU A 119 2.16 10.53 -0.89
C LEU A 119 2.02 10.44 0.63
N GLU A 120 1.05 11.17 1.20
CA GLU A 120 0.66 11.04 2.60
C GLU A 120 -0.55 10.10 2.73
N ILE A 121 -0.51 9.18 3.68
CA ILE A 121 -1.53 8.15 3.87
C ILE A 121 -1.89 8.08 5.35
N HIS A 122 -3.15 8.31 5.70
CA HIS A 122 -3.60 8.25 7.08
C HIS A 122 -4.08 6.83 7.44
N ILE A 123 -3.53 6.30 8.54
CA ILE A 123 -3.93 5.02 9.14
C ILE A 123 -4.65 5.32 10.44
N LEU A 124 -5.99 5.40 10.36
CA LEU A 124 -6.86 5.74 11.48
C LEU A 124 -7.21 4.52 12.32
#